data_AF-A0A8B7CU84-F1
#
_entry.id   AF-A0A8B7CU84-F1
#
_cell.length_a   1.000
_cell.length_b   1.000
_cell.length_c   1.000
_cell.angle_alpha   90.00
_cell.angle_beta   90.00
_cell.angle_gamma   90.00
#
_symmetry.space_group_name_H-M   'P 1'
#
loop_
_entity.id
_entity.type
_entity.pdbx_description
1 polymer ?
#
loop_
_entity_poly.entity_id
_entity_poly.type
_entity_poly.pdbx_seq_one_letter_code
_entity_poly.pdbx_strand_id
1 'polypeptide(L)'
;MTLPAATNPVSLFGPSLAAVKIIPLSAPHAPSRCPLISFNRRSNTSLFRSSCSKKNGAQDPFESFSVLSLDIPWDSKSIWVTFAAYFFSLHIPLSFGGLSVIAQMLHQPVLDPLTMAVSINILETTEYLGALALLHYTTKPQYKLSCFFLQKLLSEQRSSIKASAVAVGFLIALVLFTSILADRLIGPKDVNNPILKEILLYSPTSEMACFFLYCLITPLLEETVYRGFLLTSLASTMKWWQAVIISSCIFSAAHFSGENFLQLFLIGCVLGSVYCWTGNLASSFTVHSVYNAGILIATALS
;
A
#
# COMPACT_ATOMS: atom_id res chain seq x y z
N MET A 1 -9.42 -43.47 -43.26
CA MET A 1 -10.29 -44.63 -42.99
C MET A 1 -9.46 -45.68 -42.27
N THR A 2 -10.00 -46.18 -41.15
CA THR A 2 -9.66 -47.44 -40.44
C THR A 2 -8.25 -47.62 -39.83
N LEU A 3 -8.19 -47.38 -38.51
CA LEU A 3 -7.37 -48.13 -37.53
C LEU A 3 -7.75 -49.61 -37.51
N PRO A 4 -6.84 -50.50 -37.06
CA PRO A 4 -7.12 -51.26 -35.82
C PRO A 4 -5.85 -51.40 -34.94
N ALA A 5 -5.94 -51.20 -33.62
CA ALA A 5 -6.39 -52.10 -32.54
C ALA A 5 -5.22 -52.87 -31.89
N ALA A 6 -5.28 -52.89 -30.55
CA ALA A 6 -4.21 -53.21 -29.62
C ALA A 6 -4.04 -54.72 -29.33
N THR A 7 -2.84 -55.13 -28.90
CA THR A 7 -2.58 -56.29 -28.04
C THR A 7 -1.32 -56.07 -27.17
N ASN A 8 -1.47 -56.26 -25.85
CA ASN A 8 -0.44 -56.36 -24.81
C ASN A 8 0.24 -57.77 -24.83
N PRO A 9 1.05 -58.18 -23.83
CA PRO A 9 2.26 -57.63 -23.20
C PRO A 9 3.43 -58.66 -23.19
N VAL A 10 4.70 -58.25 -23.04
CA VAL A 10 5.77 -59.19 -22.59
C VAL A 10 6.80 -58.48 -21.71
N SER A 11 6.97 -59.04 -20.51
CA SER A 11 7.99 -58.76 -19.50
C SER A 11 9.37 -59.30 -19.89
N LEU A 12 10.45 -58.54 -19.69
CA LEU A 12 11.83 -59.07 -19.69
C LEU A 12 12.68 -58.45 -18.56
N PHE A 13 13.10 -59.33 -17.63
CA PHE A 13 14.32 -59.31 -16.80
C PHE A 13 14.58 -58.18 -15.78
N GLY A 14 14.72 -58.57 -14.50
CA GLY A 14 15.57 -57.88 -13.51
C GLY A 14 17.02 -58.42 -13.56
N PRO A 15 17.86 -58.28 -12.51
CA PRO A 15 17.83 -57.37 -11.36
C PRO A 15 19.12 -56.51 -11.24
N SER A 16 19.11 -55.43 -10.46
CA SER A 16 20.33 -54.96 -9.77
C SER A 16 19.96 -54.06 -8.60
N LEU A 17 20.26 -54.53 -7.39
CA LEU A 17 20.25 -53.73 -6.18
C LEU A 17 21.41 -52.73 -6.22
N ALA A 18 21.10 -51.44 -6.09
CA ALA A 18 22.03 -50.46 -5.53
C ALA A 18 21.26 -49.58 -4.54
N ALA A 19 21.72 -49.62 -3.29
CA ALA A 19 21.16 -48.89 -2.16
C ALA A 19 21.14 -47.37 -2.42
N VAL A 20 19.96 -46.77 -2.47
CA VAL A 20 19.81 -45.31 -2.47
C VAL A 20 19.90 -44.82 -1.02
N LYS A 21 20.97 -44.10 -0.75
CA LYS A 21 21.27 -43.40 0.50
C LYS A 21 20.25 -42.27 0.66
N ILE A 22 19.35 -42.39 1.62
CA ILE A 22 18.44 -41.31 2.03
C ILE A 22 19.30 -40.21 2.69
N ILE A 23 19.47 -39.08 1.99
CA ILE A 23 19.97 -37.83 2.56
C ILE A 23 18.75 -37.14 3.20
N PRO A 24 18.74 -36.83 4.50
CA PRO A 24 17.62 -36.12 5.10
C PRO A 24 17.57 -34.69 4.55
N LEU A 25 16.43 -34.31 3.96
CA LEU A 25 16.10 -32.93 3.63
C LEU A 25 16.23 -32.08 4.91
N SER A 26 17.07 -31.04 4.84
CA SER A 26 16.98 -29.90 5.75
C SER A 26 15.59 -29.30 5.64
N ALA A 27 14.87 -29.29 6.76
CA ALA A 27 13.52 -28.74 6.85
C ALA A 27 13.53 -27.24 6.46
N PRO A 28 12.60 -26.77 5.62
CA PRO A 28 12.40 -25.34 5.43
C PRO A 28 11.86 -24.73 6.74
N HIS A 29 12.33 -23.52 7.04
CA HIS A 29 11.89 -22.72 8.18
C HIS A 29 10.35 -22.67 8.28
N ALA A 30 9.84 -22.92 9.49
CA ALA A 30 8.42 -22.96 9.79
C ALA A 30 7.75 -21.61 9.43
N PRO A 31 6.53 -21.63 8.83
CA PRO A 31 5.80 -20.41 8.53
C PRO A 31 5.37 -19.71 9.82
N SER A 32 5.50 -18.38 9.81
CA SER A 32 5.01 -17.47 10.85
C SER A 32 3.53 -17.73 11.12
N ARG A 33 3.20 -18.26 12.31
CA ARG A 33 1.81 -18.37 12.78
C ARG A 33 1.21 -16.96 12.87
N CYS A 34 -0.02 -16.78 12.39
CA CYS A 34 -0.78 -15.56 12.65
C CYS A 34 -0.83 -15.33 14.17
N PRO A 35 -0.57 -14.12 14.67
CA PRO A 35 -0.71 -13.84 16.09
C PRO A 35 -2.21 -13.93 16.44
N LEU A 36 -2.59 -15.05 17.06
CA LEU A 36 -3.76 -15.07 17.93
C LEU A 36 -3.46 -14.07 19.04
N ILE A 37 -4.31 -13.05 19.16
CA ILE A 37 -4.26 -12.02 20.19
C ILE A 37 -4.13 -12.72 21.55
N SER A 38 -2.92 -12.74 22.10
CA SER A 38 -2.70 -13.06 23.51
C SER A 38 -2.19 -11.78 24.16
N PHE A 39 -3.06 -11.16 24.96
CA PHE A 39 -2.64 -10.16 25.94
C PHE A 39 -1.83 -10.89 27.00
N ASN A 40 -0.52 -11.04 26.78
CA ASN A 40 0.32 -11.66 27.80
C ASN A 40 0.83 -10.60 28.78
N ARG A 41 0.24 -10.68 29.97
CA ARG A 41 0.60 -9.97 31.20
C ARG A 41 2.08 -10.23 31.53
N ARG A 42 2.81 -9.19 31.92
CA ARG A 42 4.19 -9.26 32.42
C ARG A 42 4.39 -10.45 33.36
N SER A 43 5.29 -11.35 32.99
CA SER A 43 5.97 -12.24 33.95
C SER A 43 7.46 -12.24 33.67
N ASN A 44 8.22 -11.69 34.62
CA ASN A 44 9.67 -11.81 34.69
C ASN A 44 10.05 -13.28 34.82
N THR A 45 10.80 -13.82 33.86
CA THR A 45 11.73 -14.93 34.12
C THR A 45 12.96 -14.79 33.24
N SER A 46 14.09 -14.57 33.91
CA SER A 46 15.44 -14.71 33.37
C SER A 46 15.71 -16.17 32.98
N LEU A 47 16.41 -16.41 31.86
CA LEU A 47 17.63 -17.24 31.80
C LEU A 47 18.06 -17.54 30.35
N PHE A 48 19.39 -17.64 30.20
CA PHE A 48 20.19 -18.08 29.05
C PHE A 48 20.42 -17.10 27.89
N ARG A 49 21.42 -16.24 28.11
CA ARG A 49 22.16 -15.50 27.08
C ARG A 49 23.28 -16.39 26.53
N SER A 50 23.09 -17.01 25.37
CA SER A 50 24.19 -17.55 24.58
C SER A 50 24.81 -16.41 23.76
N SER A 51 26.06 -16.07 24.08
CA SER A 51 26.82 -15.04 23.40
C SER A 51 27.30 -15.59 22.06
N CYS A 52 26.64 -15.22 20.96
CA CYS A 52 27.18 -15.37 19.62
C CYS A 52 27.75 -14.01 19.20
N SER A 53 29.07 -13.94 19.12
CA SER A 53 29.86 -12.75 18.80
C SER A 53 29.45 -12.19 17.43
N LYS A 54 28.63 -11.12 17.41
CA LYS A 54 28.43 -10.33 16.20
C LYS A 54 29.68 -9.50 15.97
N LYS A 55 30.37 -9.80 14.87
CA LYS A 55 31.35 -8.90 14.26
C LYS A 55 30.69 -7.53 14.08
N ASN A 56 31.25 -6.51 14.72
CA ASN A 56 30.89 -5.11 14.51
C ASN A 56 31.35 -4.69 13.11
N GLY A 57 30.53 -4.99 12.09
CA GLY A 57 30.52 -4.19 10.87
C GLY A 57 29.78 -2.91 11.20
N ALA A 58 30.38 -1.75 10.93
CA ALA A 58 29.69 -0.47 11.02
C ALA A 58 28.40 -0.56 10.18
N GLN A 59 27.24 -0.69 10.84
CA GLN A 59 25.96 -0.63 10.15
C GLN A 59 25.82 0.80 9.65
N ASP A 60 25.69 0.97 8.33
CA ASP A 60 25.39 2.25 7.73
C ASP A 60 24.13 2.82 8.43
N PRO A 61 24.21 4.02 9.06
CA PRO A 61 23.07 4.63 9.74
C PRO A 61 21.84 4.69 8.84
N PHE A 62 22.03 4.87 7.53
CA PHE A 62 20.93 4.89 6.56
C PHE A 62 20.26 3.53 6.43
N GLU A 63 20.98 2.41 6.44
CA GLU A 63 20.36 1.07 6.37
C GLU A 63 19.63 0.72 7.69
N SER A 64 20.04 1.29 8.82
CA SER A 64 19.35 1.11 10.12
C SER A 64 18.02 1.87 10.24
N PHE A 65 17.75 2.78 9.30
CA PHE A 65 16.54 3.60 9.32
C PHE A 65 15.27 2.77 9.08
N SER A 66 15.28 1.84 8.12
CA SER A 66 14.08 1.07 7.79
C SER A 66 13.94 -0.18 8.64
N VAL A 67 12.70 -0.48 9.06
CA VAL A 67 12.35 -1.70 9.79
C VAL A 67 11.63 -2.74 8.92
N LEU A 68 11.43 -2.46 7.62
CA LEU A 68 10.70 -3.36 6.73
C LEU A 68 11.42 -4.68 6.53
N SER A 69 10.66 -5.79 6.50
CA SER A 69 11.20 -7.11 6.26
C SER A 69 11.58 -7.31 4.80
N LEU A 70 12.69 -8.02 4.58
CA LEU A 70 13.07 -8.51 3.25
C LEU A 70 12.20 -9.69 2.81
N ASP A 71 11.56 -10.39 3.76
CA ASP A 71 10.62 -11.45 3.45
C ASP A 71 9.24 -10.85 3.10
N ILE A 72 8.82 -11.06 1.85
CA ILE A 72 7.59 -10.50 1.29
C ILE A 72 6.69 -11.55 0.63
N PRO A 73 5.36 -11.36 0.63
CA PRO A 73 4.42 -12.34 0.06
C PRO A 73 4.44 -12.47 -1.46
N TRP A 74 5.12 -11.59 -2.19
CA TRP A 74 5.12 -11.53 -3.66
C TRP A 74 6.48 -11.88 -4.26
N ASP A 75 6.48 -12.42 -5.47
CA ASP A 75 7.70 -12.69 -6.24
C ASP A 75 8.15 -11.45 -7.03
N SER A 76 9.45 -11.25 -7.18
CA SER A 76 9.98 -10.04 -7.82
C SER A 76 9.44 -9.80 -9.23
N LYS A 77 9.17 -10.87 -9.99
CA LYS A 77 8.58 -10.79 -11.33
C LYS A 77 7.07 -10.48 -11.30
N SER A 78 6.34 -10.93 -10.28
CA SER A 78 4.90 -10.70 -10.20
C SER A 78 4.57 -9.29 -9.73
N ILE A 79 5.46 -8.60 -8.99
CA ILE A 79 5.22 -7.23 -8.48
C ILE A 79 4.73 -6.29 -9.59
N TRP A 80 5.50 -6.17 -10.69
CA TRP A 80 5.17 -5.25 -11.77
C TRP A 80 3.94 -5.68 -12.57
N VAL A 81 3.73 -6.99 -12.74
CA VAL A 81 2.55 -7.52 -13.42
C VAL A 81 1.29 -7.26 -12.59
N THR A 82 1.33 -7.51 -11.30
CA THR A 82 0.25 -7.20 -10.36
C THR A 82 -0.03 -5.72 -10.30
N PHE A 83 1.01 -4.88 -10.22
CA PHE A 83 0.85 -3.43 -10.19
C PHE A 83 0.25 -2.91 -11.50
N ALA A 84 0.72 -3.40 -12.66
CA ALA A 84 0.14 -3.05 -13.95
C ALA A 84 -1.32 -3.50 -14.07
N ALA A 85 -1.64 -4.71 -13.61
CA ALA A 85 -3.02 -5.22 -13.58
C ALA A 85 -3.93 -4.35 -12.69
N TYR A 86 -3.46 -3.93 -11.51
CA TYR A 86 -4.16 -2.97 -10.67
C TYR A 86 -4.37 -1.64 -11.41
N PHE A 87 -3.28 -1.07 -11.92
CA PHE A 87 -3.28 0.29 -12.46
C PHE A 87 -4.16 0.41 -13.71
N PHE A 88 -3.99 -0.49 -14.68
CA PHE A 88 -4.71 -0.42 -15.94
C PHE A 88 -6.12 -1.01 -15.90
N SER A 89 -6.38 -2.00 -15.04
CA SER A 89 -7.69 -2.67 -15.01
C SER A 89 -8.61 -2.18 -13.90
N LEU A 90 -8.07 -1.57 -12.84
CA LEU A 90 -8.86 -1.07 -11.71
C LEU A 90 -8.76 0.46 -11.59
N HIS A 91 -7.56 0.98 -11.36
CA HIS A 91 -7.36 2.41 -11.05
C HIS A 91 -7.81 3.34 -12.19
N ILE A 92 -7.25 3.19 -13.39
CA ILE A 92 -7.62 4.07 -14.53
C ILE A 92 -9.14 4.01 -14.82
N PRO A 93 -9.76 2.82 -14.98
CA PRO A 93 -11.18 2.76 -15.29
C PRO A 93 -12.08 3.31 -14.17
N LEU A 94 -11.79 3.02 -12.90
CA LEU A 94 -12.66 3.40 -11.78
C LEU A 94 -12.47 4.86 -11.37
N SER A 95 -11.23 5.33 -11.23
CA SER A 95 -10.95 6.70 -10.77
C SER A 95 -11.23 7.76 -11.84
N PHE A 96 -10.98 7.48 -13.13
CA PHE A 96 -11.12 8.47 -14.21
C PHE A 96 -12.31 8.21 -15.13
N GLY A 97 -12.66 6.94 -15.35
CA GLY A 97 -13.78 6.55 -16.22
C GLY A 97 -15.12 6.35 -15.48
N GLY A 98 -15.09 5.97 -14.21
CA GLY A 98 -16.24 5.44 -13.49
C GLY A 98 -17.41 6.41 -13.39
N LEU A 99 -17.14 7.68 -13.08
CA LEU A 99 -18.19 8.71 -13.01
C LEU A 99 -18.92 8.91 -14.34
N SER A 100 -18.19 8.83 -15.46
CA SER A 100 -18.78 8.97 -16.81
C SER A 100 -19.76 7.82 -17.11
N VAL A 101 -19.42 6.60 -16.69
CA VAL A 101 -20.30 5.44 -16.83
C VAL A 101 -21.56 5.61 -15.98
N ILE A 102 -21.42 6.06 -14.73
CA ILE A 102 -22.56 6.29 -13.84
C ILE A 102 -23.49 7.39 -14.40
N ALA A 103 -22.93 8.50 -14.89
CA ALA A 103 -23.70 9.56 -15.55
C ALA A 103 -24.53 9.01 -16.73
N GLN A 104 -23.93 8.16 -17.56
CA GLN A 104 -24.64 7.50 -18.66
C GLN A 104 -25.75 6.56 -18.18
N MET A 105 -25.47 5.74 -17.15
CA MET A 105 -26.45 4.81 -16.58
C MET A 105 -27.65 5.51 -15.94
N LEU A 106 -27.44 6.68 -15.34
CA LEU A 106 -28.49 7.51 -14.75
C LEU A 106 -29.19 8.41 -15.78
N HIS A 107 -28.76 8.40 -17.04
CA HIS A 107 -29.23 9.31 -18.08
C HIS A 107 -29.14 10.79 -17.69
N GLN A 108 -28.13 11.15 -16.89
CA GLN A 108 -27.88 12.52 -16.44
C GLN A 108 -26.53 12.97 -16.99
N PRO A 109 -26.47 14.05 -17.81
CA PRO A 109 -25.20 14.53 -18.35
C PRO A 109 -24.32 15.19 -17.29
N VAL A 110 -24.92 15.70 -16.22
CA VAL A 110 -24.24 16.31 -15.06
C VAL A 110 -24.89 15.75 -13.81
N LEU A 111 -24.08 15.13 -12.95
CA LEU A 111 -24.54 14.61 -11.66
C LEU A 111 -24.59 15.76 -10.64
N ASP A 112 -25.64 15.79 -9.81
CA ASP A 112 -25.66 16.70 -8.67
C ASP A 112 -24.54 16.35 -7.67
N PRO A 113 -24.09 17.30 -6.83
CA PRO A 113 -22.90 17.09 -5.98
C PRO A 113 -23.05 15.93 -4.98
N LEU A 114 -24.26 15.67 -4.46
CA LEU A 114 -24.49 14.53 -3.58
C LEU A 114 -24.36 13.21 -4.33
N THR A 115 -25.02 13.08 -5.49
CA THR A 115 -24.91 11.87 -6.33
C THR A 115 -23.47 11.65 -6.77
N MET A 116 -22.74 12.72 -7.11
CA MET A 116 -21.32 12.65 -7.45
C MET A 116 -20.50 12.10 -6.27
N ALA A 117 -20.65 12.67 -5.07
CA ALA A 117 -19.91 12.24 -3.88
C ALA A 117 -20.18 10.76 -3.53
N VAL A 118 -21.44 10.34 -3.55
CA VAL A 118 -21.83 8.94 -3.29
C VAL A 118 -21.27 8.01 -4.37
N SER A 119 -21.32 8.42 -5.63
CA SER A 119 -20.80 7.64 -6.75
C SER A 119 -19.29 7.43 -6.65
N ILE A 120 -18.52 8.47 -6.31
CA ILE A 120 -17.07 8.34 -6.11
C ILE A 120 -16.77 7.40 -4.93
N ASN A 121 -17.49 7.52 -3.81
CA ASN A 121 -17.33 6.60 -2.68
C ASN A 121 -17.53 5.13 -3.09
N ILE A 122 -18.55 4.85 -3.90
CA ILE A 122 -18.83 3.50 -4.40
C ILE A 122 -17.70 3.02 -5.31
N LEU A 123 -17.24 3.85 -6.25
CA LEU A 123 -16.17 3.52 -7.18
C LEU A 123 -14.85 3.23 -6.45
N GLU A 124 -14.46 4.09 -5.51
CA GLU A 124 -13.22 3.96 -4.74
C GLU A 124 -13.27 2.77 -3.78
N THR A 125 -14.42 2.51 -3.15
CA THR A 125 -14.62 1.29 -2.36
C THR A 125 -14.53 0.05 -3.24
N THR A 126 -15.08 0.09 -4.45
CA THR A 126 -14.99 -1.01 -5.43
C THR A 126 -13.55 -1.22 -5.87
N GLU A 127 -12.80 -0.15 -6.12
CA GLU A 127 -11.38 -0.21 -6.44
C GLU A 127 -10.58 -0.84 -5.30
N TYR A 128 -10.84 -0.43 -4.06
CA TYR A 128 -10.18 -0.98 -2.88
C TYR A 128 -10.43 -2.48 -2.72
N LEU A 129 -11.68 -2.92 -2.85
CA LEU A 129 -12.03 -4.34 -2.80
C LEU A 129 -11.38 -5.12 -3.96
N GLY A 130 -11.37 -4.55 -5.17
CA GLY A 130 -10.70 -5.12 -6.33
C GLY A 130 -9.20 -5.25 -6.14
N ALA A 131 -8.55 -4.23 -5.56
CA ALA A 131 -7.14 -4.22 -5.24
C ALA A 131 -6.81 -5.30 -4.20
N LEU A 132 -7.59 -5.41 -3.12
CA LEU A 132 -7.44 -6.48 -2.13
C LEU A 132 -7.60 -7.87 -2.73
N ALA A 133 -8.59 -8.07 -3.61
CA ALA A 133 -8.80 -9.33 -4.30
C ALA A 133 -7.60 -9.67 -5.20
N LEU A 134 -7.13 -8.72 -6.00
CA LEU A 134 -5.96 -8.90 -6.88
C LEU A 134 -4.68 -9.21 -6.07
N LEU A 135 -4.45 -8.49 -4.97
CA LEU A 135 -3.33 -8.77 -4.09
C LEU A 135 -3.44 -10.16 -3.45
N HIS A 136 -4.66 -10.59 -3.10
CA HIS A 136 -4.89 -11.92 -2.55
C HIS A 136 -4.54 -13.02 -3.56
N TYR A 137 -5.01 -12.89 -4.81
CA TYR A 137 -4.74 -13.88 -5.86
C TYR A 137 -3.27 -13.96 -6.27
N THR A 138 -2.52 -12.87 -6.10
CA THR A 138 -1.10 -12.79 -6.49
C THR A 138 -0.14 -13.09 -5.33
N THR A 139 -0.68 -13.26 -4.13
CA THR A 139 0.09 -13.64 -2.93
C THR A 139 0.49 -15.12 -3.00
N LYS A 140 1.73 -15.44 -2.61
CA LYS A 140 2.19 -16.83 -2.48
C LYS A 140 1.26 -17.65 -1.58
N PRO A 141 0.94 -18.92 -1.92
CA PRO A 141 -0.02 -19.74 -1.16
C PRO A 141 0.27 -19.90 0.33
N GLN A 142 1.54 -19.76 0.72
CA GLN A 142 2.01 -19.85 2.11
C GLN A 142 1.69 -18.62 2.98
N TYR A 143 1.37 -17.48 2.40
CA TYR A 143 1.01 -16.26 3.14
C TYR A 143 -0.51 -16.05 3.12
N LYS A 144 -1.04 -15.59 4.26
CA LYS A 144 -2.40 -15.07 4.34
C LYS A 144 -2.35 -13.54 4.28
N LEU A 145 -2.96 -12.97 3.24
CA LEU A 145 -2.99 -11.52 3.02
C LEU A 145 -3.52 -10.75 4.23
N SER A 146 -4.61 -11.25 4.84
CA SER A 146 -5.21 -10.64 6.02
C SER A 146 -4.26 -10.60 7.21
N CYS A 147 -3.53 -11.69 7.48
CA CYS A 147 -2.55 -11.71 8.56
C CYS A 147 -1.37 -10.77 8.27
N PHE A 148 -0.93 -10.66 7.01
CA PHE A 148 0.14 -9.75 6.60
C PHE A 148 -0.23 -8.28 6.82
N PHE A 149 -1.39 -7.84 6.33
CA PHE A 149 -1.84 -6.46 6.51
C PHE A 149 -2.22 -6.16 7.97
N LEU A 150 -2.85 -7.10 8.67
CA LEU A 150 -3.18 -6.92 10.08
C LEU A 150 -1.92 -6.79 10.94
N GLN A 151 -0.88 -7.58 10.66
CA GLN A 151 0.42 -7.44 11.32
C GLN A 151 1.03 -6.06 11.07
N LYS A 152 0.94 -5.55 9.83
CA LYS A 152 1.41 -4.19 9.49
C LYS A 152 0.58 -3.09 10.13
N LEU A 153 -0.73 -3.27 10.30
CA LEU A 153 -1.59 -2.28 10.97
C LEU A 153 -1.34 -2.23 12.48
N LEU A 154 -1.05 -3.38 13.10
CA LEU A 154 -0.85 -3.50 14.55
C LEU A 154 0.63 -3.48 14.97
N SER A 155 1.56 -3.20 14.05
CA SER A 155 2.99 -3.23 14.34
C SER A 155 3.37 -2.12 15.34
N GLU A 156 3.89 -2.52 16.50
CA GLU A 156 4.40 -1.62 17.54
C GLU A 156 5.94 -1.64 17.62
N GLN A 157 6.61 -1.84 16.48
CA GLN A 157 8.07 -2.01 16.45
C GLN A 157 8.82 -0.74 16.88
N ARG A 158 8.26 0.44 16.56
CA ARG A 158 8.70 1.76 17.03
C ARG A 158 7.49 2.55 17.49
N SER A 159 7.70 3.69 18.17
CA SER A 159 6.61 4.54 18.66
C SER A 159 5.85 5.21 17.49
N SER A 160 4.88 4.47 16.93
CA SER A 160 4.07 4.85 15.77
C SER A 160 3.41 6.22 15.92
N ILE A 161 2.88 6.53 17.11
CA ILE A 161 2.22 7.82 17.41
C ILE A 161 3.20 9.00 17.29
N LYS A 162 4.40 8.88 17.89
CA LYS A 162 5.38 9.97 17.85
C LYS A 162 5.90 10.20 16.43
N ALA A 163 6.15 9.11 15.70
CA ALA A 163 6.58 9.18 14.32
C ALA A 163 5.53 9.85 13.43
N SER A 164 4.24 9.47 13.57
CA SER A 164 3.14 10.12 12.87
C SER A 164 3.01 11.59 13.24
N ALA A 165 3.12 11.96 14.51
CA ALA A 165 3.03 13.37 14.94
C ALA A 165 4.17 14.23 14.35
N VAL A 166 5.40 13.74 14.40
CA VAL A 166 6.57 14.42 13.79
C VAL A 166 6.38 14.55 12.29
N ALA A 167 5.89 13.49 11.62
CA ALA A 167 5.66 13.51 10.18
C ALA A 167 4.54 14.45 9.76
N VAL A 168 3.43 14.52 10.51
CA VAL A 168 2.38 15.53 10.29
C VAL A 168 2.95 16.93 10.42
N GLY A 169 3.71 17.20 11.49
CA GLY A 169 4.34 18.52 11.69
C GLY A 169 5.29 18.89 10.55
N PHE A 170 6.12 17.93 10.12
CA PHE A 170 7.00 18.11 8.97
C PHE A 170 6.24 18.33 7.67
N LEU A 171 5.18 17.56 7.43
CA LEU A 171 4.36 17.66 6.21
C LEU A 171 3.65 19.00 6.13
N ILE A 172 3.07 19.48 7.23
CA ILE A 172 2.45 20.80 7.30
C ILE A 172 3.50 21.89 7.01
N ALA A 173 4.67 21.82 7.66
CA ALA A 173 5.74 22.78 7.41
C ALA A 173 6.22 22.76 5.95
N LEU A 174 6.33 21.57 5.35
CA LEU A 174 6.70 21.38 3.96
C LEU A 174 5.67 21.99 3.01
N VAL A 175 4.38 21.73 3.23
CA VAL A 175 3.28 22.28 2.43
C VAL A 175 3.27 23.79 2.49
N LEU A 176 3.32 24.37 3.70
CA LEU A 176 3.38 25.83 3.89
C LEU A 176 4.59 26.44 3.18
N PHE A 177 5.76 25.80 3.31
CA PHE A 177 6.97 26.23 2.62
C PHE A 177 6.78 26.22 1.10
N THR A 178 6.25 25.11 0.54
CA THR A 178 6.02 25.01 -0.91
C THR A 178 4.97 25.99 -1.40
N SER A 179 3.93 26.28 -0.62
CA SER A 179 2.91 27.29 -0.95
C SER A 179 3.51 28.70 -0.99
N ILE A 180 4.28 29.09 0.04
CA ILE A 180 4.96 30.39 0.06
C ILE A 180 5.93 30.51 -1.11
N LEU A 181 6.67 29.45 -1.41
CA LEU A 181 7.61 29.44 -2.53
C LEU A 181 6.88 29.57 -3.88
N ALA A 182 5.77 28.84 -4.06
CA ALA A 182 4.94 28.92 -5.27
C ALA A 182 4.37 30.33 -5.46
N ASP A 183 3.83 30.96 -4.40
CA ASP A 183 3.31 32.32 -4.45
C ASP A 183 4.39 33.33 -4.88
N ARG A 184 5.63 33.12 -4.46
CA ARG A 184 6.76 34.00 -4.80
C ARG A 184 7.29 33.81 -6.22
N LEU A 185 7.24 32.59 -6.75
CA LEU A 185 7.81 32.25 -8.05
C LEU A 185 6.82 32.32 -9.20
N ILE A 186 5.59 31.88 -8.97
CA ILE A 186 4.55 31.69 -10.00
C ILE A 186 3.41 32.70 -9.82
N GLY A 187 3.22 33.19 -8.59
CA GLY A 187 2.11 34.04 -8.19
C GLY A 187 1.04 33.25 -7.42
N PRO A 188 0.17 33.94 -6.67
CA PRO A 188 -0.86 33.29 -5.87
C PRO A 188 -1.82 32.52 -6.79
N LYS A 189 -1.89 31.21 -6.59
CA LYS A 189 -2.91 30.34 -7.17
C LYS A 189 -3.84 29.90 -6.05
N ASP A 190 -5.14 30.09 -6.24
CA ASP A 190 -6.11 29.54 -5.29
C ASP A 190 -5.99 28.02 -5.28
N VAL A 191 -5.96 27.43 -4.08
CA VAL A 191 -6.05 25.97 -3.86
C VAL A 191 -7.49 25.47 -4.12
N ASN A 192 -8.28 26.24 -4.87
CA ASN A 192 -9.70 26.00 -5.08
C ASN A 192 -9.88 24.92 -6.13
N ASN A 193 -10.25 23.72 -5.68
CA ASN A 193 -10.96 22.77 -6.51
C ASN A 193 -12.46 23.12 -6.44
N PRO A 194 -13.03 23.80 -7.45
CA PRO A 194 -14.41 24.31 -7.40
C PRO A 194 -15.43 23.16 -7.26
N ILE A 195 -15.17 22.01 -7.87
CA ILE A 195 -16.02 20.82 -7.78
C ILE A 195 -16.01 20.29 -6.35
N LEU A 196 -14.84 20.19 -5.72
CA LEU A 196 -14.73 19.76 -4.32
C LEU A 196 -15.47 20.73 -3.39
N LYS A 197 -15.30 22.04 -3.60
CA LYS A 197 -15.98 23.08 -2.81
C LYS A 197 -17.50 23.01 -2.97
N GLU A 198 -17.99 22.77 -4.18
CA GLU A 198 -19.41 22.58 -4.46
C GLU A 198 -19.98 21.37 -3.71
N ILE A 199 -19.28 20.23 -3.74
CA ILE A 199 -19.65 19.02 -2.99
C ILE A 199 -19.70 19.30 -1.48
N LEU A 200 -18.69 19.96 -0.92
CA LEU A 200 -18.62 20.26 0.50
C LEU A 200 -19.76 21.16 0.97
N LEU A 201 -20.16 22.15 0.17
CA LEU A 201 -21.17 23.15 0.55
C LEU A 201 -22.61 22.76 0.18
N TYR A 202 -22.81 21.67 -0.58
CA TYR A 202 -24.13 21.30 -1.11
C TYR A 202 -25.13 20.84 -0.04
N SER A 203 -24.73 19.92 0.85
CA SER A 203 -25.58 19.42 1.95
C SER A 203 -24.75 18.70 3.02
N PRO A 204 -25.27 18.55 4.27
CA PRO A 204 -24.55 17.82 5.32
C PRO A 204 -24.21 16.37 4.95
N THR A 205 -25.08 15.71 4.17
CA THR A 205 -24.83 14.34 3.70
C THR A 205 -23.72 14.30 2.67
N SER A 206 -23.67 15.29 1.76
CA SER A 206 -22.62 15.44 0.75
C SER A 206 -21.26 15.74 1.38
N GLU A 207 -21.24 16.65 2.35
CA GLU A 207 -20.06 16.97 3.15
C GLU A 207 -19.53 15.72 3.87
N MET A 208 -20.40 14.98 4.57
CA MET A 208 -20.05 13.76 5.27
C MET A 208 -19.51 12.69 4.31
N ALA A 209 -20.16 12.48 3.16
CA ALA A 209 -19.69 11.55 2.13
C ALA A 209 -18.31 11.95 1.57
N CYS A 210 -18.07 13.25 1.39
CA CYS A 210 -16.78 13.77 0.96
C CYS A 210 -15.69 13.54 2.02
N PHE A 211 -16.00 13.77 3.30
CA PHE A 211 -15.07 13.51 4.40
C PHE A 211 -14.70 12.02 4.48
N PHE A 212 -15.69 11.12 4.41
CA PHE A 212 -15.45 9.67 4.42
C PHE A 212 -14.54 9.23 3.27
N LEU A 213 -14.80 9.75 2.07
CA LEU A 213 -14.01 9.48 0.89
C LEU A 213 -12.55 9.92 1.06
N TYR A 214 -12.32 11.22 1.28
CA TYR A 214 -10.99 11.83 1.27
C TYR A 214 -10.15 11.46 2.48
N CYS A 215 -10.78 11.30 3.65
CA CYS A 215 -10.05 11.07 4.89
C CYS A 215 -9.89 9.59 5.22
N LEU A 216 -10.76 8.70 4.72
CA LEU A 216 -10.72 7.27 5.07
C LEU A 216 -10.55 6.36 3.85
N ILE A 217 -11.48 6.39 2.88
CA ILE A 217 -11.49 5.39 1.80
C ILE A 217 -10.27 5.54 0.89
N THR A 218 -10.02 6.74 0.37
CA THR A 218 -8.90 7.00 -0.54
C THR A 218 -7.55 6.75 0.15
N PRO A 219 -7.26 7.29 1.35
CA PRO A 219 -6.02 6.96 2.05
C PRO A 219 -5.87 5.46 2.33
N LEU A 220 -6.96 4.74 2.66
CA LEU A 220 -6.88 3.31 2.93
C LEU A 220 -6.50 2.51 1.68
N LEU A 221 -7.12 2.81 0.54
CA LEU A 221 -6.78 2.24 -0.76
C LEU A 221 -5.32 2.53 -1.12
N GLU A 222 -4.94 3.81 -1.09
CA GLU A 222 -3.63 4.25 -1.55
C GLU A 222 -2.50 3.73 -0.64
N GLU A 223 -2.66 3.79 0.69
CA GLU A 223 -1.66 3.23 1.58
C GLU A 223 -1.52 1.71 1.41
N THR A 224 -2.63 1.00 1.19
CA THR A 224 -2.60 -0.45 0.95
C THR A 224 -1.78 -0.78 -0.29
N VAL A 225 -2.03 -0.08 -1.40
CA VAL A 225 -1.38 -0.35 -2.68
C VAL A 225 0.04 0.18 -2.74
N TYR A 226 0.26 1.46 -2.41
CA TYR A 226 1.56 2.10 -2.61
C TYR A 226 2.56 1.80 -1.50
N ARG A 227 2.11 1.64 -0.23
CA ARG A 227 3.00 1.38 0.91
C ARG A 227 2.99 -0.09 1.28
N GLY A 228 1.81 -0.63 1.54
CA GLY A 228 1.60 -2.00 1.97
C GLY A 228 2.08 -3.04 0.96
N PHE A 229 1.85 -2.79 -0.33
CA PHE A 229 2.30 -3.60 -1.45
C PHE A 229 3.55 -3.03 -2.13
N LEU A 230 3.44 -2.00 -2.96
CA LEU A 230 4.50 -1.55 -3.88
C LEU A 230 5.81 -1.19 -3.17
N LEU A 231 5.79 -0.25 -2.22
CA LEU A 231 6.98 0.16 -1.48
C LEU A 231 7.62 -1.00 -0.73
N THR A 232 6.81 -1.82 -0.05
CA THR A 232 7.31 -3.01 0.66
C THR A 232 8.01 -3.95 -0.31
N SER A 233 7.40 -4.19 -1.46
CA SER A 233 7.91 -5.06 -2.51
C SER A 233 9.20 -4.54 -3.14
N LEU A 234 9.31 -3.23 -3.35
CA LEU A 234 10.54 -2.61 -3.85
C LEU A 234 11.65 -2.67 -2.78
N ALA A 235 11.35 -2.31 -1.54
CA ALA A 235 12.30 -2.29 -0.42
C ALA A 235 12.89 -3.67 -0.09
N SER A 236 12.27 -4.77 -0.52
CA SER A 236 12.85 -6.11 -0.37
C SER A 236 13.96 -6.43 -1.39
N THR A 237 14.10 -5.62 -2.44
CA THR A 237 15.05 -5.85 -3.55
C THR A 237 16.04 -4.71 -3.79
N MET A 238 15.83 -3.56 -3.14
CA MET A 238 16.69 -2.37 -3.25
C MET A 238 16.74 -1.61 -1.92
N LYS A 239 17.55 -0.56 -1.85
CA LYS A 239 17.64 0.28 -0.65
C LYS A 239 16.30 0.96 -0.38
N TRP A 240 15.92 1.08 0.89
CA TRP A 240 14.62 1.64 1.29
C TRP A 240 14.36 3.03 0.69
N TRP A 241 15.37 3.90 0.63
CA TRP A 241 15.21 5.27 0.11
C TRP A 241 14.96 5.27 -1.42
N GLN A 242 15.55 4.34 -2.16
CA GLN A 242 15.27 4.16 -3.59
C GLN A 242 13.84 3.70 -3.79
N ALA A 243 13.41 2.74 -2.97
CA ALA A 243 12.04 2.23 -2.98
C ALA A 243 11.02 3.34 -2.64
N VAL A 244 11.33 4.21 -1.67
CA VAL A 244 10.50 5.39 -1.33
C VAL A 244 10.41 6.34 -2.52
N ILE A 245 11.53 6.71 -3.14
CA ILE A 245 11.53 7.62 -4.30
C ILE A 245 10.71 7.03 -5.45
N ILE A 246 10.96 5.78 -5.82
CA ILE A 246 10.26 5.14 -6.95
C ILE A 246 8.77 5.00 -6.67
N SER A 247 8.38 4.51 -5.48
CA SER A 247 6.96 4.39 -5.11
C SER A 247 6.27 5.76 -5.09
N SER A 248 6.95 6.81 -4.59
CA SER A 248 6.41 8.18 -4.54
C SER A 248 6.25 8.81 -5.92
N CYS A 249 7.20 8.55 -6.84
CA CYS A 249 7.06 8.98 -8.24
C CYS A 249 5.85 8.31 -8.91
N ILE A 250 5.68 7.01 -8.70
CA ILE A 250 4.55 6.25 -9.26
C ILE A 250 3.22 6.72 -8.66
N PHE A 251 3.15 6.90 -7.34
CA PHE A 251 2.01 7.47 -6.63
C PHE A 251 1.62 8.84 -7.21
N SER A 252 2.60 9.73 -7.40
CA SER A 252 2.35 11.05 -7.97
C SER A 252 1.91 10.99 -9.43
N ALA A 253 2.49 10.09 -10.24
CA ALA A 253 2.13 9.94 -11.64
C ALA A 253 0.72 9.37 -11.83
N ALA A 254 0.27 8.50 -10.91
CA ALA A 254 -1.05 7.89 -10.91
C ALA A 254 -2.20 8.90 -10.84
N HIS A 255 -1.94 10.08 -10.27
CA HIS A 255 -2.94 11.14 -10.17
C HIS A 255 -3.16 11.91 -11.48
N PHE A 256 -2.33 11.68 -12.52
CA PHE A 256 -2.38 12.36 -13.82
C PHE A 256 -2.47 13.90 -13.73
N SER A 257 -1.93 14.48 -12.67
CA SER A 257 -1.93 15.93 -12.43
C SER A 257 -0.50 16.47 -12.52
N GLY A 258 -0.17 17.09 -13.66
CA GLY A 258 1.14 17.69 -13.87
C GLY A 258 1.44 18.83 -12.89
N GLU A 259 0.43 19.65 -12.57
CA GLU A 259 0.57 20.78 -11.64
C GLU A 259 0.84 20.33 -10.20
N ASN A 260 0.15 19.27 -9.74
CA ASN A 260 0.28 18.76 -8.38
C ASN A 260 1.38 17.71 -8.22
N PHE A 261 2.08 17.35 -9.31
CA PHE A 261 3.05 16.26 -9.31
C PHE A 261 4.13 16.44 -8.23
N LEU A 262 4.77 17.60 -8.17
CA LEU A 262 5.84 17.81 -7.19
C LEU A 262 5.32 17.70 -5.74
N GLN A 263 4.14 18.25 -5.48
CA GLN A 263 3.53 18.22 -4.15
C GLN A 263 3.15 16.79 -3.75
N LEU A 264 2.49 16.04 -4.63
CA LEU A 264 2.12 14.64 -4.42
C LEU A 264 3.34 13.74 -4.26
N PHE A 265 4.42 13.99 -5.02
CA PHE A 265 5.69 13.28 -4.87
C PHE A 265 6.31 13.50 -3.49
N LEU A 266 6.31 14.74 -3.00
CA LEU A 266 6.86 15.09 -1.68
C LEU A 266 6.04 14.47 -0.54
N ILE A 267 4.71 14.55 -0.61
CA ILE A 267 3.80 13.85 0.31
C ILE A 267 4.08 12.35 0.26
N GLY A 268 4.23 11.81 -0.95
CA GLY A 268 4.62 10.44 -1.23
C GLY A 268 5.84 10.00 -0.43
N CYS A 269 6.90 10.81 -0.50
CA CYS A 269 8.16 10.58 0.18
C CYS A 269 8.01 10.59 1.71
N VAL A 270 7.23 11.52 2.26
CA VAL A 270 6.99 11.61 3.72
C VAL A 270 6.25 10.36 4.20
N LEU A 271 5.15 10.00 3.55
CA LEU A 271 4.35 8.82 3.88
C LEU A 271 5.19 7.53 3.79
N GLY A 272 5.95 7.37 2.69
CA GLY A 272 6.86 6.24 2.51
C GLY A 272 7.95 6.17 3.59
N SER A 273 8.53 7.32 3.96
CA SER A 273 9.56 7.38 5.00
C SER A 273 9.04 7.03 6.39
N VAL A 274 7.85 7.52 6.75
CA VAL A 274 7.17 7.15 8.00
C VAL A 274 6.91 5.66 8.05
N TYR A 275 6.37 5.11 6.96
CA TYR A 275 6.11 3.68 6.87
C TYR A 275 7.39 2.83 6.97
N CYS A 276 8.46 3.24 6.27
CA CYS A 276 9.76 2.58 6.39
C CYS A 276 10.32 2.64 7.80
N TRP A 277 10.12 3.75 8.52
CA TRP A 277 10.59 3.95 9.89
C TRP A 277 9.80 3.14 10.91
N THR A 278 8.47 3.13 10.83
CA THR A 278 7.60 2.49 11.83
C THR A 278 7.31 1.02 11.53
N GLY A 279 7.32 0.63 10.25
CA GLY A 279 6.77 -0.64 9.79
C GLY A 279 5.26 -0.74 9.97
N ASN A 280 4.60 0.35 10.36
CA ASN A 280 3.18 0.41 10.68
C ASN A 280 2.42 1.18 9.61
N LEU A 281 1.49 0.49 8.93
CA LEU A 281 0.70 1.10 7.86
C LEU A 281 -0.29 2.14 8.38
N ALA A 282 -0.81 1.94 9.60
CA ALA A 282 -1.69 2.89 10.27
C ALA A 282 -0.99 4.24 10.54
N SER A 283 0.33 4.26 10.73
CA SER A 283 1.08 5.51 10.87
C SER A 283 1.02 6.34 9.60
N SER A 284 1.25 5.71 8.45
CA SER A 284 1.22 6.38 7.14
C SER A 284 -0.21 6.80 6.79
N PHE A 285 -1.18 5.90 6.98
CA PHE A 285 -2.60 6.19 6.84
C PHE A 285 -3.02 7.41 7.67
N THR A 286 -2.64 7.46 8.95
CA THR A 286 -2.99 8.59 9.82
C THR A 286 -2.41 9.92 9.31
N VAL A 287 -1.14 9.94 8.90
CA VAL A 287 -0.49 11.14 8.35
C VAL A 287 -1.20 11.59 7.07
N HIS A 288 -1.56 10.64 6.21
CA HIS A 288 -2.27 10.89 4.97
C HIS A 288 -3.69 11.43 5.21
N SER A 289 -4.47 10.77 6.06
CA SER A 289 -5.82 11.21 6.45
C SER A 289 -5.82 12.62 7.05
N VAL A 290 -4.84 12.94 7.90
CA VAL A 290 -4.71 14.29 8.49
C VAL A 290 -4.38 15.32 7.42
N TYR A 291 -3.49 14.99 6.47
CA TYR A 291 -3.19 15.86 5.34
C TYR A 291 -4.45 16.14 4.50
N ASN A 292 -5.19 15.09 4.12
CA ASN A 292 -6.41 15.24 3.32
C ASN A 292 -7.50 16.01 4.08
N ALA A 293 -7.67 15.79 5.38
CA ALA A 293 -8.57 16.58 6.21
C ALA A 293 -8.18 18.07 6.20
N GLY A 294 -6.88 18.38 6.26
CA GLY A 294 -6.38 19.75 6.12
C GLY A 294 -6.74 20.38 4.78
N ILE A 295 -6.66 19.63 3.68
CA ILE A 295 -7.07 20.10 2.35
C ILE A 295 -8.58 20.36 2.28
N LEU A 296 -9.41 19.49 2.85
CA LEU A 296 -10.86 19.71 2.92
C LEU A 296 -11.20 20.98 3.70
N ILE A 297 -10.57 21.17 4.87
CA ILE A 297 -10.78 22.37 5.70
C ILE A 297 -10.32 23.62 4.94
N ALA A 298 -9.15 23.58 4.30
CA ALA A 298 -8.65 24.70 3.51
C ALA A 298 -9.61 25.05 2.36
N THR A 299 -10.14 24.05 1.66
CA THR A 299 -11.10 24.23 0.55
C THR A 299 -12.45 24.77 1.01
N ALA A 300 -12.88 24.40 2.22
CA ALA A 300 -14.12 24.92 2.80
C ALA A 300 -14.00 26.39 3.26
N LEU A 301 -12.78 26.84 3.60
CA LEU A 301 -12.50 28.18 4.11
C LEU A 301 -12.05 29.21 3.04
N SER A 302 -11.61 28.74 1.88
CA SER A 302 -11.31 29.59 0.71
C SER A 302 -12.56 30.07 0.00
#